data_AF-A0A2D9H3T0-F1
#
_entry.id   AF-A0A2D9H3T0-F1
#
_cell.length_a   1.000
_cell.length_b   1.000
_cell.length_c   1.000
_cell.angle_alpha   90.00
_cell.angle_beta   90.00
_cell.angle_gamma   90.00
#
_symmetry.space_group_name_H-M   'P 1'
#
loop_
_entity.id
_entity.type
_entity.pdbx_description
1 polymer ?
#
loop_
_entity_poly.entity_id
_entity_poly.type
_entity_poly.pdbx_seq_one_letter_code
_entity_poly.pdbx_strand_id
1 'polypeptide(L)'
;MSRGSRLAVLAVALLGVLFVMTAATVLPQVAERLRPEPVDLTLDAVEVFEELPTTHTDEAVEYPTEPPVGGPHAGEWLDCGTYDEQVPAENLVHDLEDGTVVIAHDPDLGADDVARLAEQLPQNGILTP
;
A
#
# COMPACT_ATOMS: atom_id res chain seq x y z
N MET A 1 -33.68 22.23 47.88
CA MET A 1 -32.40 21.51 47.68
C MET A 1 -31.44 21.89 48.81
N SER A 2 -30.98 20.93 49.61
CA SER A 2 -30.06 21.19 50.71
C SER A 2 -28.67 21.58 50.17
N ARG A 3 -27.87 22.31 50.95
CA ARG A 3 -26.47 22.64 50.60
C ARG A 3 -25.66 21.40 50.21
N GLY A 4 -25.95 20.25 50.83
CA GLY A 4 -25.30 18.96 50.53
C GLY A 4 -25.56 18.44 49.11
N SER A 5 -26.79 18.54 48.60
CA SER A 5 -27.11 18.10 47.24
C SER A 5 -26.44 18.96 46.16
N ARG A 6 -26.25 20.27 46.41
CA ARG A 6 -25.57 21.17 45.46
C ARG A 6 -24.06 20.88 45.38
N LEU A 7 -23.43 20.58 46.51
CA LEU A 7 -22.03 20.17 46.58
C LEU A 7 -21.79 18.84 45.87
N ALA A 8 -22.69 17.87 46.03
CA ALA A 8 -22.59 16.57 45.35
C ALA A 8 -22.70 16.72 43.82
N VAL A 9 -23.64 17.52 43.32
CA VAL A 9 -23.80 17.77 41.87
C VAL A 9 -22.57 18.47 41.29
N LEU A 10 -22.02 19.48 41.97
CA LEU A 10 -20.79 20.17 41.56
C LEU A 10 -19.58 19.22 41.52
N ALA A 11 -19.44 18.35 42.51
CA ALA A 11 -18.34 17.37 42.55
C ALA A 11 -18.42 16.37 41.40
N VAL A 12 -19.62 15.87 41.07
CA VAL A 12 -19.84 14.98 39.92
C VAL A 12 -19.56 15.70 38.60
N ALA A 13 -19.99 16.96 38.45
CA ALA A 13 -19.71 17.75 37.25
C ALA A 13 -18.20 17.97 37.06
N LEU A 14 -17.48 18.30 38.14
CA LEU A 14 -16.02 18.48 38.12
C LEU A 14 -15.28 17.18 37.79
N LEU A 15 -15.71 16.04 38.33
CA LEU A 15 -15.18 14.72 37.96
C LEU A 15 -15.43 14.38 36.50
N GLY A 16 -16.61 14.71 35.98
CA GLY A 16 -16.95 14.53 34.56
C GLY A 16 -16.05 15.38 33.66
N VAL A 17 -15.85 16.65 33.98
CA VAL A 17 -14.92 17.53 33.26
C VAL A 17 -13.50 16.99 33.32
N LEU A 18 -13.02 16.58 34.50
CA LEU A 18 -11.68 16.02 34.66
C LEU A 18 -11.49 14.74 33.84
N PHE A 19 -12.50 13.86 33.82
CA PHE A 19 -12.47 12.65 33.01
C PHE A 19 -12.39 12.96 31.52
N VAL A 20 -13.23 13.89 31.02
CA VAL A 20 -13.21 14.31 29.60
C VAL A 20 -11.85 14.93 29.24
N MET A 21 -11.30 15.80 30.08
CA MET A 21 -9.99 16.41 29.85
C MET A 21 -8.85 15.38 29.89
N THR A 22 -8.94 14.39 30.77
CA THR A 22 -7.97 13.30 30.85
C THR A 22 -8.09 12.39 29.62
N ALA A 23 -9.30 12.02 29.21
CA ALA A 23 -9.52 11.22 28.01
C ALA A 23 -9.03 11.94 26.75
N ALA A 24 -9.33 13.23 26.62
CA ALA A 24 -8.90 14.06 25.48
C ALA A 24 -7.37 14.18 25.35
N THR A 25 -6.63 13.99 26.45
CA THR A 25 -5.15 14.05 26.45
C THR A 25 -4.49 12.67 26.39
N VAL A 26 -5.04 11.68 27.10
CA VAL A 26 -4.47 10.32 27.17
C VAL A 26 -4.82 9.50 25.93
N LEU A 27 -6.05 9.59 25.39
CA LEU A 27 -6.45 8.79 24.24
C LEU A 27 -5.57 9.03 23.00
N PRO A 28 -5.24 10.28 22.60
CA PRO A 28 -4.33 10.52 21.49
C PRO A 28 -2.92 9.95 21.74
N GLN A 29 -2.42 10.04 22.98
CA GLN A 29 -1.10 9.50 23.33
C GLN A 29 -1.05 7.98 23.28
N VAL A 30 -2.12 7.31 23.72
CA VAL A 30 -2.26 5.86 23.59
C VAL A 30 -2.37 5.49 22.12
N ALA A 31 -3.17 6.20 21.35
CA ALA A 31 -3.29 5.98 19.90
C ALA A 31 -1.93 6.11 19.20
N GLU A 32 -1.14 7.14 19.51
CA GLU A 32 0.22 7.33 18.96
C GLU A 32 1.15 6.15 19.28
N ARG A 33 1.15 5.68 20.53
CA ARG A 33 1.98 4.53 20.95
C ARG A 33 1.59 3.21 20.29
N LEU A 34 0.35 3.13 19.81
CA LEU A 34 -0.16 1.97 19.09
C LEU A 34 -0.01 2.11 17.58
N ARG A 35 0.44 3.28 17.08
CA ARG A 35 0.75 3.41 15.66
C ARG A 35 1.93 2.50 15.34
N PRO A 36 1.89 1.77 14.22
CA PRO A 36 3.07 1.09 13.72
C PRO A 36 4.21 2.11 13.60
N GLU A 37 5.43 1.69 13.95
CA GLU A 37 6.61 2.52 13.69
C GLU A 37 6.61 2.89 12.19
N PRO A 38 6.82 4.18 11.86
CA PRO A 38 6.99 4.58 10.47
C PRO A 38 8.11 3.71 9.88
N VAL A 39 7.80 2.99 8.80
CA VAL A 39 8.85 2.36 8.00
C VAL A 39 9.77 3.49 7.54
N ASP A 40 11.08 3.31 7.69
CA ASP A 40 12.07 4.25 7.17
C ASP A 40 12.04 4.16 5.64
N LEU A 41 11.08 4.88 5.04
CA LEU A 41 10.87 4.93 3.59
C LEU A 41 11.89 5.90 3.00
N THR A 42 13.11 5.42 2.81
CA THR A 42 14.07 6.09 1.94
C THR A 42 13.83 5.67 0.49
N LEU A 43 14.26 6.50 -0.46
CA LEU A 43 14.18 6.19 -1.89
C LEU A 43 15.45 5.49 -2.40
N ASP A 44 16.28 4.96 -1.49
CA ASP A 44 17.59 4.40 -1.85
C ASP A 44 17.49 3.16 -2.75
N ALA A 45 16.34 2.46 -2.71
CA ALA A 45 16.05 1.30 -3.56
C ALA A 45 15.34 1.66 -4.87
N VAL A 46 15.03 2.94 -5.12
CA VAL A 46 14.35 3.36 -6.35
C VAL A 46 15.38 3.46 -7.47
N GLU A 47 15.19 2.64 -8.49
CA GLU A 47 15.97 2.70 -9.74
C GLU A 47 15.14 3.34 -10.85
N VAL A 48 15.80 4.17 -11.67
CA VAL A 48 15.18 4.82 -12.82
C VAL A 48 15.85 4.27 -14.07
N PHE A 49 15.04 3.69 -14.95
CA PHE A 49 15.48 3.18 -16.24
C PHE A 49 15.06 4.16 -17.33
N GLU A 50 16.03 4.59 -18.14
CA GLU A 50 15.82 5.50 -19.26
C GLU A 50 15.99 4.74 -20.59
N GLU A 51 15.56 5.36 -21.69
CA GLU A 51 15.77 4.85 -23.06
C GLU A 51 15.19 3.44 -23.31
N LEU A 52 14.02 3.16 -22.72
CA LEU A 52 13.30 1.89 -22.90
C LEU A 52 12.64 1.85 -24.29
N PRO A 53 12.96 0.86 -25.15
CA PRO A 53 12.28 0.69 -26.44
C PRO A 53 10.77 0.44 -26.29
N THR A 54 9.96 1.04 -27.17
CA THR A 54 8.49 0.88 -27.21
C THR A 54 8.03 0.09 -28.44
N THR A 55 8.83 -0.88 -28.88
CA THR A 55 8.55 -1.62 -30.11
C THR A 55 7.69 -2.84 -29.81
N HIS A 56 6.52 -2.94 -30.42
CA HIS A 56 5.73 -4.16 -30.35
C HIS A 56 6.38 -5.31 -31.14
N THR A 57 6.32 -6.52 -30.59
CA THR A 57 6.82 -7.76 -31.18
C THR A 57 5.92 -8.94 -30.81
N ASP A 58 5.86 -9.94 -31.69
CA ASP A 58 5.24 -11.24 -31.43
C ASP A 58 6.28 -12.31 -31.04
N GLU A 59 7.56 -11.94 -30.99
CA GLU A 59 8.68 -12.81 -30.61
C GLU A 59 8.93 -12.77 -29.10
N ALA A 60 9.45 -13.87 -28.55
CA ALA A 60 9.88 -13.91 -27.15
C ALA A 60 11.07 -12.97 -26.91
N VAL A 61 11.06 -12.28 -25.76
CA VAL A 61 12.07 -11.27 -25.43
C VAL A 61 12.86 -11.68 -24.20
N GLU A 62 14.20 -11.64 -24.31
CA GLU A 62 15.08 -11.76 -23.15
C GLU A 62 15.29 -10.37 -22.54
N TYR A 63 14.74 -10.14 -21.35
CA TYR A 63 14.87 -8.88 -20.64
C TYR A 63 16.13 -8.84 -19.75
N PRO A 64 16.75 -7.67 -19.56
CA PRO A 64 17.92 -7.51 -18.70
C PRO A 64 17.59 -7.51 -17.20
N THR A 65 16.31 -7.38 -16.83
CA THR A 65 15.84 -7.32 -15.44
C THR A 65 14.72 -8.33 -15.22
N GLU A 66 14.58 -8.76 -13.97
CA GLU A 66 13.48 -9.61 -13.50
C GLU A 66 12.91 -8.99 -12.21
N PRO A 67 11.66 -8.49 -12.19
CA PRO A 67 10.73 -8.39 -13.34
C PRO A 67 11.23 -7.44 -14.45
N PRO A 68 10.71 -7.57 -15.68
CA PRO A 68 11.07 -6.67 -16.76
C PRO A 68 10.50 -5.27 -16.52
N VAL A 69 11.30 -4.24 -16.82
CA VAL A 69 10.92 -2.83 -16.59
C VAL A 69 10.63 -2.05 -17.89
N GLY A 70 10.90 -2.64 -19.05
CA GLY A 70 10.76 -2.02 -20.36
C GLY A 70 11.49 -2.78 -21.47
N GLY A 71 11.22 -2.43 -22.74
CA GLY A 71 11.82 -3.09 -23.90
C GLY A 71 10.79 -3.48 -24.95
N PRO A 72 11.20 -4.16 -26.04
CA PRO A 72 10.25 -4.74 -26.99
C PRO A 72 9.27 -5.65 -26.27
N HIS A 73 8.00 -5.64 -26.66
CA HIS A 73 6.94 -6.25 -25.87
C HIS A 73 5.69 -6.57 -26.71
N ALA A 74 4.67 -7.20 -26.13
CA ALA A 74 3.49 -7.66 -26.86
C ALA A 74 2.61 -6.47 -27.27
N GLY A 75 1.86 -6.57 -28.37
CA GLY A 75 0.90 -5.51 -28.77
C GLY A 75 -0.43 -5.53 -28.01
N GLU A 76 -0.62 -6.50 -27.11
CA GLU A 76 -1.85 -6.74 -26.36
C GLU A 76 -1.59 -6.51 -24.87
N TRP A 77 -2.50 -5.83 -24.17
CA TRP A 77 -2.42 -5.54 -22.74
C TRP A 77 -3.01 -6.67 -21.87
N LEU A 78 -2.76 -6.62 -20.57
CA LEU A 78 -3.39 -7.45 -19.53
C LEU A 78 -4.57 -6.72 -18.88
N ASP A 79 -5.52 -7.50 -18.36
CA ASP A 79 -6.54 -6.93 -17.47
C ASP A 79 -5.90 -6.47 -16.14
N CYS A 80 -6.32 -5.33 -15.60
CA CYS A 80 -5.85 -4.92 -14.29
C CYS A 80 -6.37 -5.87 -13.19
N GLY A 81 -5.55 -6.17 -12.19
CA GLY A 81 -5.96 -7.01 -11.07
C GLY A 81 -4.84 -7.84 -10.44
N THR A 82 -5.24 -8.84 -9.67
CA THR A 82 -4.34 -9.80 -9.04
C THR A 82 -4.35 -11.10 -9.81
N TYR A 83 -3.15 -11.64 -10.02
CA TYR A 83 -2.92 -12.91 -10.71
C TYR A 83 -2.31 -13.92 -9.74
N ASP A 84 -2.78 -15.17 -9.80
CA ASP A 84 -2.26 -16.27 -8.99
C ASP A 84 -1.00 -16.92 -9.62
N GLU A 85 -0.73 -16.63 -10.88
CA GLU A 85 0.43 -17.10 -11.64
C GLU A 85 1.16 -15.90 -12.25
N GLN A 86 2.46 -16.07 -12.51
CA GLN A 86 3.26 -15.05 -13.17
C GLN A 86 2.67 -14.73 -14.54
N VAL A 87 2.38 -13.45 -14.78
CA VAL A 87 1.86 -12.98 -16.07
C VAL A 87 2.97 -12.99 -17.14
N PRO A 88 2.63 -13.08 -18.43
CA PRO A 88 3.63 -13.01 -19.49
C PRO A 88 4.42 -11.69 -19.44
N ALA A 89 5.75 -11.80 -19.49
CA ALA A 89 6.67 -10.66 -19.38
C ALA A 89 6.41 -9.60 -20.45
N GLU A 90 6.19 -10.02 -21.70
CA GLU A 90 5.95 -9.13 -22.83
C GLU A 90 4.60 -8.38 -22.71
N ASN A 91 3.58 -8.97 -22.09
CA ASN A 91 2.33 -8.26 -21.85
C ASN A 91 2.47 -7.30 -20.65
N LEU A 92 3.17 -7.71 -19.60
CA LEU A 92 3.47 -6.85 -18.44
C LEU A 92 4.22 -5.58 -18.86
N VAL A 93 5.16 -5.69 -19.79
CA VAL A 93 5.90 -4.53 -20.31
C VAL A 93 5.01 -3.61 -21.16
N HIS A 94 4.04 -4.14 -21.89
CA HIS A 94 3.03 -3.32 -22.57
C HIS A 94 2.25 -2.46 -21.58
N ASP A 95 1.74 -3.09 -20.51
CA ASP A 95 1.04 -2.40 -19.44
C ASP A 95 1.92 -1.32 -18.77
N LEU A 96 3.22 -1.60 -18.56
CA LEU A 96 4.17 -0.62 -18.04
C LEU A 96 4.39 0.57 -19.00
N GLU A 97 4.37 0.37 -20.32
CA GLU A 97 4.44 1.47 -21.30
C GLU A 97 3.25 2.43 -21.14
N ASP A 98 2.06 1.90 -20.90
CA ASP A 98 0.82 2.66 -20.69
C ASP A 98 0.64 3.17 -19.24
N GLY A 99 1.62 2.93 -18.37
CA GLY A 99 1.67 3.49 -17.01
C GLY A 99 0.95 2.67 -15.94
N THR A 100 0.75 1.37 -16.17
CA THR A 100 0.30 0.42 -15.15
C THR A 100 1.29 0.37 -13.99
N VAL A 101 0.77 0.28 -12.76
CA VAL A 101 1.60 0.07 -11.57
C VAL A 101 1.70 -1.41 -11.29
N VAL A 102 2.91 -1.96 -11.35
CA VAL A 102 3.14 -3.39 -11.13
C VAL A 102 3.71 -3.62 -9.74
N ILE A 103 3.13 -4.59 -9.04
CA ILE A 103 3.70 -5.20 -7.84
C ILE A 103 4.04 -6.65 -8.21
N ALA A 104 5.33 -6.93 -8.43
CA ALA A 104 5.83 -8.29 -8.55
C ALA A 104 6.33 -8.75 -7.16
N HIS A 105 5.97 -9.96 -6.74
CA HIS A 105 6.36 -10.49 -5.43
C HIS A 105 6.99 -11.87 -5.54
N ASP A 106 7.74 -12.27 -4.52
CA ASP A 106 8.26 -13.64 -4.45
C ASP A 106 7.10 -14.66 -4.48
N PRO A 107 7.14 -15.72 -5.30
CA PRO A 107 6.07 -16.71 -5.39
C PRO A 107 5.83 -17.49 -4.08
N ASP A 108 6.81 -17.53 -3.18
CA ASP A 108 6.70 -18.15 -1.86
C ASP A 108 6.18 -17.17 -0.78
N LEU A 109 5.79 -15.94 -1.15
CA LEU A 109 5.24 -14.96 -0.23
C LEU A 109 3.93 -15.48 0.40
N GLY A 110 3.79 -15.31 1.72
CA GLY A 110 2.63 -15.77 2.46
C GLY A 110 1.32 -15.10 2.02
N ALA A 111 0.22 -15.87 1.98
CA ALA A 111 -1.08 -15.40 1.52
C ALA A 111 -1.60 -14.13 2.24
N ASP A 112 -1.33 -14.01 3.55
CA ASP A 112 -1.72 -12.82 4.31
C ASP A 112 -0.98 -11.56 3.84
N ASP A 113 0.29 -11.70 3.43
CA ASP A 113 1.07 -10.57 2.90
C ASP A 113 0.71 -10.27 1.45
N VAL A 114 0.42 -11.28 0.63
CA VAL A 114 -0.15 -11.08 -0.73
C VAL A 114 -1.47 -10.32 -0.64
N ALA A 115 -2.35 -10.68 0.29
CA ALA A 115 -3.61 -9.97 0.51
C ALA A 115 -3.37 -8.50 0.89
N ARG A 116 -2.35 -8.21 1.71
CA ARG A 116 -1.98 -6.84 2.07
C ARG A 116 -1.43 -6.06 0.88
N LEU A 117 -0.66 -6.69 -0.02
CA LEU A 117 -0.23 -6.05 -1.27
C LEU A 117 -1.44 -5.74 -2.17
N ALA A 118 -2.40 -6.67 -2.27
CA ALA A 118 -3.62 -6.47 -3.05
C ALA A 118 -4.46 -5.29 -2.52
N GLU A 119 -4.50 -5.07 -1.21
CA GLU A 119 -5.16 -3.89 -0.60
C GLU A 119 -4.51 -2.56 -0.99
N GLN A 120 -3.22 -2.55 -1.36
CA GLN A 120 -2.49 -1.36 -1.81
C GLN A 120 -2.53 -1.16 -3.33
N LEU A 121 -3.07 -2.13 -4.08
CA LEU A 121 -3.04 -2.10 -5.54
C LEU A 121 -3.95 -0.98 -6.08
N PRO A 122 -3.44 -0.07 -6.93
CA PRO A 122 -4.27 0.96 -7.54
C PRO A 122 -5.22 0.36 -8.60
N GLN A 123 -6.17 1.15 -9.08
CA GLN A 123 -7.15 0.69 -10.08
C GLN A 123 -6.51 0.25 -11.40
N ASN A 124 -5.41 0.89 -11.79
CA ASN A 124 -4.59 0.54 -12.96
C ASN A 124 -3.38 -0.33 -12.55
N GLY A 125 -3.57 -1.24 -11.59
CA GLY A 125 -2.48 -2.05 -11.03
C GLY A 125 -2.52 -3.50 -11.45
N ILE A 126 -1.34 -4.12 -11.50
CA ILE A 126 -1.16 -5.57 -11.64
C ILE A 126 -0.37 -6.08 -10.43
N LEU A 127 -0.90 -7.10 -9.74
CA LEU A 127 -0.20 -7.87 -8.72
C LEU A 127 0.07 -9.27 -9.26
N THR A 128 1.34 -9.68 -9.32
CA THR A 128 1.75 -10.96 -9.90
C THR A 128 2.93 -11.58 -9.13
N PRO A 129 3.03 -12.92 -9.06
CA PRO A 129 4.22 -13.62 -8.54
C PRO A 129 5.45 -13.52 -9.45
#